data_AF-A0A3D1PEK6-F1
#
_entry.id   AF-A0A3D1PEK6-F1
#
_cell.length_a   1.000
_cell.length_b   1.000
_cell.length_c   1.000
_cell.angle_alpha   90.00
_cell.angle_beta   90.00
_cell.angle_gamma   90.00
#
_symmetry.space_group_name_H-M   'P 1'
#
loop_
_entity.id
_entity.type
_entity.pdbx_description
1 polymer ?
#
loop_
_entity_poly.entity_id
_entity_poly.type
_entity_poly.pdbx_seq_one_letter_code
_entity_poly.pdbx_strand_id
1 'polypeptide(L)'
;PSLESWVNIGVRGKRQEVRGEKTGESPITNYQLPITNPSPVLLVLNDRIPDGTDVSWIWDVDAEKLVERGGTLVVSGDRVYDMALRLRYSQPDSNNNMQLIVKEDLKEAISTALEHTSADETLHILPTYSAMLEVREILTGRKIL
;
A
#
# COMPACT_ATOMS: atom_id res chain seq x y z
N PRO A 1 0.51 -15.90 9.61
CA PRO A 1 1.41 -15.37 8.57
C PRO A 1 2.44 -14.44 9.21
N SER A 2 3.73 -14.78 9.10
CA SER A 2 4.81 -13.98 9.70
C SER A 2 4.87 -12.59 9.04
N LEU A 3 5.33 -11.59 9.81
CA LEU A 3 5.54 -10.18 9.45
C LEU A 3 6.50 -9.94 8.25
N GLU A 4 6.76 -10.95 7.40
CA GLU A 4 7.98 -11.07 6.58
C GLU A 4 7.82 -10.88 5.06
N SER A 5 6.71 -10.35 4.53
CA SER A 5 6.54 -10.35 3.06
C SER A 5 5.93 -9.10 2.42
N TRP A 6 6.13 -7.94 3.04
CA TRP A 6 5.79 -6.70 2.35
C TRP A 6 6.95 -6.20 1.49
N VAL A 7 6.65 -5.79 0.27
CA VAL A 7 7.64 -5.27 -0.69
C VAL A 7 7.23 -3.87 -1.13
N ASN A 8 8.09 -2.87 -0.95
CA ASN A 8 7.81 -1.54 -1.47
C ASN A 8 8.19 -1.47 -2.96
N ILE A 9 7.22 -1.12 -3.79
CA ILE A 9 7.44 -0.81 -5.21
C ILE A 9 7.28 0.69 -5.37
N GLY A 10 8.39 1.38 -5.62
CA GLY A 10 8.40 2.79 -6.00
C GLY A 10 8.17 2.93 -7.51
N VAL A 11 7.15 3.69 -7.91
CA VAL A 11 6.89 4.03 -9.32
C VAL A 11 7.10 5.52 -9.53
N ARG A 12 8.09 5.89 -10.36
CA ARG A 12 8.38 7.28 -10.76
C ARG A 12 8.32 7.40 -12.27
N GLY A 13 7.34 8.12 -12.81
CA GLY A 13 7.07 8.16 -14.25
C GLY A 13 6.80 6.76 -14.81
N LYS A 14 7.70 6.24 -15.67
CA LYS A 14 7.65 4.85 -16.21
C LYS A 14 8.66 3.88 -15.57
N ARG A 15 9.40 4.31 -14.55
CA ARG A 15 10.48 3.52 -13.93
C ARG A 15 10.01 2.96 -12.59
N GLN A 16 10.20 1.65 -12.41
CA GLN A 16 9.97 0.96 -11.15
C GLN A 16 11.29 0.77 -10.40
N GLU A 17 11.28 1.04 -9.10
CA GLU A 17 12.32 0.65 -8.16
C GLU A 17 11.69 -0.29 -7.14
N VAL A 18 12.15 -1.54 -7.10
CA VAL A 18 11.71 -2.52 -6.09
C VAL A 18 12.75 -2.52 -4.99
N ARG A 19 12.35 -2.14 -3.78
CA ARG A 19 13.17 -2.31 -2.57
C ARG A 19 12.52 -3.38 -1.70
N GLY A 20 13.11 -4.56 -1.70
CA GLY A 20 12.78 -5.62 -0.75
C GLY A 20 13.66 -5.45 0.49
N GLU A 21 13.04 -5.15 1.62
CA GLU A 21 13.73 -5.10 2.91
C GLU A 21 13.34 -6.34 3.71
N LYS A 22 14.33 -7.19 4.06
CA LYS A 22 14.12 -8.41 4.84
C LYS A 22 14.14 -8.08 6.34
N THR A 23 13.25 -7.23 6.78
CA THR A 23 13.05 -6.95 8.20
C THR A 23 11.75 -7.63 8.63
N GLY A 24 11.75 -8.38 9.73
CA GLY A 24 10.55 -9.00 10.30
C GLY A 24 9.54 -8.01 10.91
N GLU A 25 9.49 -6.80 10.38
CA GLU A 25 8.67 -5.67 10.80
C GLU A 25 7.96 -5.09 9.56
N SER A 26 6.71 -4.65 9.72
CA SER A 26 5.92 -4.09 8.62
C SER A 26 6.60 -2.85 8.02
N PRO A 27 6.65 -2.66 6.69
CA PRO A 27 7.28 -1.50 6.08
C PRO A 27 6.57 -0.20 6.41
N ILE A 28 5.32 -0.21 6.88
CA ILE A 28 4.71 1.01 7.43
C ILE A 28 5.47 1.53 8.65
N THR A 29 6.19 0.65 9.36
CA THR A 29 6.97 0.97 10.56
C THR A 29 8.39 1.45 10.20
N ASN A 30 9.03 0.90 9.17
CA ASN A 30 10.43 1.22 8.80
C ASN A 30 10.59 2.21 7.63
N TYR A 31 9.58 2.42 6.78
CA TYR A 31 9.68 3.46 5.76
C TYR A 31 9.46 4.84 6.38
N GLN A 32 10.55 5.58 6.52
CA GLN A 32 10.52 7.02 6.77
C GLN A 32 10.04 7.72 5.50
N LEU A 33 8.74 7.61 5.20
CA LEU A 33 8.12 8.35 4.10
C LEU A 33 8.35 9.86 4.34
N PRO A 34 8.57 10.64 3.28
CA PRO A 34 8.70 12.08 3.42
C PRO A 34 7.47 12.65 4.13
N ILE A 35 7.74 13.41 5.20
CA ILE A 35 6.72 14.06 6.04
C ILE A 35 6.23 15.36 5.37
N THR A 36 7.08 15.99 4.55
CA THR A 36 6.75 17.16 3.74
C THR A 36 6.33 16.72 2.34
N ASN A 37 5.11 17.09 1.92
CA ASN A 37 4.48 16.69 0.67
C ASN A 37 4.32 15.16 0.55
N PRO A 38 3.31 14.57 1.22
CA PRO A 38 3.17 13.13 1.27
C PRO A 38 2.75 12.58 -0.09
N SER A 39 3.71 11.99 -0.81
CA SER A 39 3.42 11.23 -2.03
C SER A 39 2.37 10.15 -1.78
N PRO A 40 1.51 9.83 -2.76
CA PRO A 40 0.47 8.83 -2.56
C PRO A 40 1.02 7.45 -2.20
N VAL A 41 0.23 6.72 -1.41
CA VAL A 41 0.52 5.33 -1.05
C VAL A 41 -0.65 4.46 -1.48
N LEU A 42 -0.36 3.35 -2.16
CA LEU A 42 -1.31 2.32 -2.52
C LEU A 42 -1.08 1.08 -1.66
N LEU A 43 -2.03 0.73 -0.80
CA LEU A 43 -2.01 -0.53 -0.05
C LEU A 43 -2.84 -1.59 -0.77
N VAL A 44 -2.30 -2.80 -0.91
CA VAL A 44 -2.99 -3.91 -1.59
C VAL A 44 -3.01 -5.15 -0.68
N LEU A 45 -4.18 -5.44 -0.12
CA LEU A 45 -4.37 -6.53 0.84
C LEU A 45 -5.15 -7.67 0.22
N ASN A 46 -4.48 -8.82 0.02
CA ASN A 46 -5.08 -10.09 -0.34
C ASN A 46 -4.97 -11.06 0.84
N ASP A 47 -5.82 -12.09 0.87
CA ASP A 47 -5.85 -13.14 1.90
C ASP A 47 -5.81 -14.56 1.30
N ARG A 48 -5.09 -14.71 0.19
CA ARG A 48 -4.99 -15.98 -0.53
C ARG A 48 -4.03 -16.93 0.19
N ILE A 49 -4.00 -18.20 -0.23
CA ILE A 49 -3.12 -19.23 0.37
C ILE A 49 -1.68 -18.76 0.64
N PRO A 50 -0.96 -18.12 -0.29
CA PRO A 50 0.41 -17.68 -0.02
C PRO A 50 0.52 -16.46 0.90
N ASP A 51 -0.56 -15.67 1.06
CA ASP A 51 -0.61 -14.51 1.96
C ASP A 51 -1.02 -14.90 3.39
N GLY A 52 -1.80 -15.98 3.50
CA GLY A 52 -2.51 -16.38 4.70
C GLY A 52 -3.92 -15.77 4.74
N THR A 53 -4.90 -16.59 5.12
CA THR A 53 -6.32 -16.21 5.11
C THR A 53 -6.75 -15.39 6.32
N ASP A 54 -5.92 -15.38 7.37
CA ASP A 54 -6.15 -14.56 8.56
C ASP A 54 -5.48 -13.20 8.38
N VAL A 55 -6.30 -12.16 8.25
CA VAL A 55 -5.88 -10.76 8.11
C VAL A 55 -5.92 -9.97 9.41
N SER A 56 -6.18 -10.60 10.54
CA SER A 56 -6.26 -9.92 11.85
C SER A 56 -4.97 -9.16 12.20
N TRP A 57 -3.82 -9.58 11.66
CA TRP A 57 -2.53 -8.92 11.83
C TRP A 57 -2.52 -7.45 11.37
N ILE A 58 -3.47 -7.01 10.53
CA ILE A 58 -3.57 -5.59 10.15
C ILE A 58 -3.87 -4.68 11.34
N TRP A 59 -4.35 -5.23 12.46
CA TRP A 59 -4.57 -4.49 13.71
C TRP A 59 -3.30 -4.33 14.55
N ASP A 60 -2.32 -5.20 14.34
CA ASP A 60 -1.04 -5.16 15.05
C ASP A 60 -0.01 -4.23 14.39
N VAL A 61 -0.33 -3.66 13.21
CA VAL A 61 0.57 -2.74 12.50
C VAL A 61 0.25 -1.27 12.84
N ASP A 62 1.29 -0.43 12.91
CA ASP A 62 1.22 1.02 13.20
C ASP A 62 0.57 1.87 12.08
N ALA A 63 -0.67 1.57 11.69
CA ALA A 63 -1.39 2.30 10.65
C ALA A 63 -1.65 3.78 11.02
N GLU A 64 -1.61 4.10 12.31
CA GLU A 64 -1.71 5.46 12.87
C GLU A 64 -0.63 6.37 12.28
N LYS A 65 0.61 5.91 12.18
CA LYS A 65 1.72 6.69 11.61
C LYS A 65 1.47 7.04 10.13
N LEU A 66 0.88 6.11 9.38
CA LEU A 66 0.55 6.31 7.97
C LEU A 66 -0.60 7.31 7.79
N VAL A 67 -1.57 7.27 8.71
CA VAL A 67 -2.71 8.18 8.72
C VAL A 67 -2.31 9.59 9.18
N GLU A 68 -1.48 9.70 10.22
CA GLU A 68 -0.94 10.96 10.73
C GLU A 68 -0.09 11.69 9.70
N ARG A 69 0.63 10.94 8.85
CA ARG A 69 1.37 11.50 7.72
C ARG A 69 0.47 12.28 6.75
N GLY A 70 -0.81 11.91 6.63
CA GLY A 70 -1.74 12.54 5.70
C GLY A 70 -1.46 12.21 4.22
N GLY A 71 -2.07 12.99 3.32
CA GLY A 71 -1.96 12.79 1.87
C GLY A 71 -2.97 11.78 1.34
N THR A 72 -2.70 11.25 0.13
CA THR A 72 -3.60 10.29 -0.51
C THR A 72 -3.20 8.86 -0.16
N LEU A 73 -4.14 8.12 0.44
CA LEU A 73 -4.05 6.67 0.64
C LEU A 73 -5.07 6.00 -0.27
N VAL A 74 -4.59 5.13 -1.17
CA VAL A 74 -5.44 4.28 -2.00
C VAL A 74 -5.37 2.87 -1.46
N VAL A 75 -6.51 2.17 -1.37
CA VAL A 75 -6.57 0.78 -0.93
C VAL A 75 -7.24 -0.11 -1.97
N SER A 76 -6.72 -1.32 -2.12
CA SER A 76 -7.20 -2.34 -3.06
C SER A 76 -6.90 -3.76 -2.58
N GLY A 77 -7.23 -4.76 -3.40
CA GLY A 77 -7.06 -6.18 -3.11
C GLY A 77 -8.33 -6.87 -2.59
N ASP A 78 -8.25 -8.18 -2.39
CA ASP A 78 -9.39 -9.03 -2.00
C ASP A 78 -10.04 -8.58 -0.68
N ARG A 79 -9.25 -7.97 0.21
CA ARG A 79 -9.67 -7.50 1.55
C ARG A 79 -9.61 -5.98 1.68
N VAL A 80 -9.91 -5.30 0.58
CA VAL A 80 -9.92 -3.84 0.48
C VAL A 80 -10.75 -3.14 1.57
N TYR A 81 -11.91 -3.68 1.93
CA TYR A 81 -12.77 -3.10 2.95
C TYR A 81 -12.21 -3.27 4.38
N ASP A 82 -11.56 -4.41 4.67
CA ASP A 82 -10.88 -4.61 5.95
C ASP A 82 -9.74 -3.59 6.14
N MET A 83 -8.93 -3.37 5.09
CA MET A 83 -7.87 -2.36 5.13
C MET A 83 -8.41 -0.94 5.20
N ALA A 84 -9.47 -0.62 4.45
CA ALA A 84 -10.14 0.67 4.54
C ALA A 84 -10.66 0.94 5.95
N LEU A 85 -11.29 -0.07 6.58
CA LEU A 85 -11.79 0.02 7.94
C LEU A 85 -10.64 0.23 8.93
N ARG A 86 -9.55 -0.52 8.81
CA ARG A 86 -8.36 -0.36 9.67
C ARG A 86 -7.82 1.08 9.62
N LEU A 87 -7.68 1.66 8.42
CA LEU A 87 -7.22 3.04 8.25
C LEU A 87 -8.19 4.07 8.80
N ARG A 88 -9.50 3.81 8.73
CA ARG A 88 -10.52 4.69 9.35
C ARG A 88 -10.43 4.68 10.87
N TYR A 89 -10.17 3.52 11.48
CA TYR A 89 -9.98 3.40 12.93
C TYR A 89 -8.68 4.06 13.41
N SER A 90 -7.66 4.12 12.55
CA SER A 90 -6.41 4.85 12.83
C SER A 90 -6.53 6.37 12.73
N GLN A 91 -7.70 6.93 12.40
CA GLN A 91 -7.90 8.38 12.32
C GLN A 91 -8.24 8.93 13.71
N PRO A 92 -7.33 9.67 14.37
CA PRO A 92 -7.59 10.20 15.71
C PRO A 92 -8.68 11.27 15.71
N ASP A 93 -8.82 12.03 14.62
CA ASP A 93 -9.80 13.11 14.46
C ASP A 93 -10.37 13.13 13.02
N SER A 94 -11.64 13.52 12.87
CA SER A 94 -12.30 13.67 11.56
C SER A 94 -11.71 14.78 10.68
N ASN A 95 -10.72 15.54 11.18
CA ASN A 95 -10.16 16.72 10.54
C ASN A 95 -8.70 16.52 10.08
N ASN A 96 -8.28 15.27 9.88
CA ASN A 96 -6.93 15.00 9.39
C ASN A 96 -6.81 15.27 7.88
N ASN A 97 -5.58 15.55 7.42
CA ASN A 97 -5.27 15.84 6.02
C ASN A 97 -5.13 14.57 5.16
N MET A 98 -5.76 13.46 5.54
CA MET A 98 -5.69 12.19 4.82
C MET A 98 -6.92 12.05 3.90
N GLN A 99 -6.68 11.73 2.64
CA GLN A 99 -7.71 11.33 1.68
C GLN A 99 -7.63 9.81 1.47
N LEU A 100 -8.67 9.09 1.89
CA LEU A 100 -8.78 7.65 1.67
C LEU A 100 -9.62 7.36 0.43
N ILE A 101 -9.05 6.66 -0.54
CA ILE A 101 -9.70 6.21 -1.77
C ILE A 101 -9.75 4.68 -1.77
N VAL A 102 -10.94 4.12 -1.98
CA VAL A 102 -11.17 2.67 -1.94
C VAL A 102 -11.49 2.19 -3.35
N LYS A 103 -10.72 1.22 -3.85
CA LYS A 103 -10.86 0.66 -5.21
C LYS A 103 -10.67 -0.85 -5.19
N GLU A 104 -11.73 -1.61 -5.48
CA GLU A 104 -11.67 -3.07 -5.55
C GLU A 104 -10.80 -3.55 -6.72
N ASP A 105 -10.96 -2.94 -7.91
CA ASP A 105 -10.13 -3.26 -9.07
C ASP A 105 -8.72 -2.67 -8.94
N LEU A 106 -7.71 -3.54 -9.02
CA LEU A 106 -6.32 -3.17 -8.83
C LEU A 106 -5.80 -2.26 -9.95
N LYS A 107 -6.26 -2.38 -11.19
CA LYS A 107 -5.82 -1.52 -12.29
C LYS A 107 -6.37 -0.11 -12.12
N GLU A 108 -7.64 0.01 -11.73
CA GLU A 108 -8.22 1.29 -11.35
C GLU A 108 -7.48 1.90 -10.16
N ALA A 109 -7.19 1.13 -9.12
CA ALA A 109 -6.45 1.60 -7.94
C ALA A 109 -5.07 2.16 -8.32
N ILE A 110 -4.33 1.46 -9.18
CA ILE A 110 -3.03 1.91 -9.69
C ILE A 110 -3.19 3.19 -10.52
N SER A 111 -4.16 3.27 -11.43
CA SER A 111 -4.40 4.47 -12.24
C SER A 111 -4.72 5.67 -11.35
N THR A 112 -5.65 5.51 -10.41
CA THR A 112 -6.02 6.57 -9.46
C THR A 112 -4.84 6.99 -8.59
N ALA A 113 -4.06 6.05 -8.08
CA ALA A 113 -2.88 6.38 -7.28
C ALA A 113 -1.83 7.17 -8.10
N LEU A 114 -1.64 6.83 -9.38
CA LEU A 114 -0.75 7.57 -10.28
C LEU A 114 -1.28 8.96 -10.63
N GLU A 115 -2.58 9.14 -10.83
CA GLU A 115 -3.21 10.45 -11.06
C GLU A 115 -3.01 11.41 -9.90
N HIS A 116 -2.95 10.88 -8.68
CA HIS A 116 -2.66 11.64 -7.46
C HIS A 116 -1.16 11.85 -7.21
N THR A 117 -0.28 11.21 -8.00
CA THR A 117 1.18 11.28 -7.82
C THR A 117 1.76 12.36 -8.72
N SER A 118 2.43 13.35 -8.14
CA SER A 118 3.10 14.40 -8.93
C SER A 118 4.24 13.81 -9.77
N ALA A 119 4.55 14.44 -10.92
CA ALA A 119 5.51 13.90 -11.89
C ALA A 119 6.95 13.76 -11.33
N ASP A 120 7.29 14.55 -10.32
CA ASP A 120 8.57 14.54 -9.63
C ASP A 120 8.60 13.59 -8.43
N GLU A 121 7.46 13.04 -8.03
CA GLU A 121 7.28 12.15 -6.87
C GLU A 121 7.25 10.67 -7.26
N THR A 122 7.23 9.81 -6.24
CA THR A 122 7.17 8.36 -6.39
C THR A 122 5.91 7.82 -5.73
N LEU A 123 5.11 7.06 -6.46
CA LEU A 123 4.02 6.27 -5.89
C LEU A 123 4.63 5.11 -5.13
N HIS A 124 4.28 4.97 -3.85
CA HIS A 124 4.67 3.82 -3.03
C HIS A 124 3.54 2.80 -3.03
N ILE A 125 3.84 1.56 -3.42
CA ILE A 125 2.89 0.45 -3.36
C ILE A 125 3.33 -0.52 -2.27
N LEU A 126 2.43 -0.82 -1.35
CA LEU A 126 2.59 -1.76 -0.24
C LEU A 126 1.60 -2.92 -0.44
N PRO A 127 2.00 -3.99 -1.14
CA PRO A 127 1.17 -5.16 -1.37
C PRO A 127 1.56 -6.33 -0.46
N THR A 128 0.57 -7.20 -0.18
CA THR A 128 0.80 -8.60 0.24
C THR A 128 1.49 -9.41 -0.87
N TYR A 129 1.95 -10.62 -0.58
CA TYR A 129 2.77 -11.40 -1.52
C TYR A 129 2.08 -11.66 -2.86
N SER A 130 0.85 -12.19 -2.87
CA SER A 130 0.13 -12.44 -4.12
C SER A 130 -0.22 -11.14 -4.85
N ALA A 131 -0.59 -10.10 -4.08
CA ALA A 131 -0.84 -8.77 -4.62
C ALA A 131 0.39 -8.16 -5.29
N MET A 132 1.59 -8.39 -4.75
CA MET A 132 2.85 -7.93 -5.33
C MET A 132 3.05 -8.51 -6.74
N LEU A 133 2.74 -9.80 -6.91
CA LEU A 133 2.85 -10.48 -8.20
C LEU A 133 1.91 -9.86 -9.23
N GLU A 134 0.66 -9.56 -8.83
CA GLU A 134 -0.32 -8.89 -9.70
C GLU A 134 0.09 -7.46 -10.05
N VAL A 135 0.50 -6.66 -9.05
CA VAL A 135 1.00 -5.30 -9.27
C VAL A 135 2.14 -5.33 -10.28
N ARG A 136 3.08 -6.27 -10.12
CA ARG A 136 4.21 -6.41 -11.06
C ARG A 136 3.75 -6.83 -12.45
N GLU A 137 2.80 -7.76 -12.55
CA GLU A 137 2.23 -8.17 -13.84
C GLU A 137 1.58 -6.98 -14.56
N ILE A 138 0.77 -6.18 -13.86
CA ILE A 138 0.12 -4.98 -14.40
C ILE A 138 1.15 -3.94 -14.85
N LEU A 139 2.14 -3.64 -14.01
CA LEU A 139 3.09 -2.56 -14.30
C LEU A 139 4.16 -2.95 -15.34
N THR A 140 4.51 -4.23 -15.46
CA THR A 140 5.55 -4.69 -16.40
C THR A 140 4.99 -5.35 -17.65
N GLY A 141 3.70 -5.74 -17.64
CA GLY A 141 3.10 -6.58 -18.67
C GLY A 141 3.70 -7.98 -18.76
N ARG A 142 4.46 -8.43 -17.75
CA ARG A 142 5.13 -9.74 -17.72
C ARG A 142 4.64 -10.56 -16.54
N LYS A 143 4.02 -11.70 -16.84
CA LYS A 143 3.67 -12.72 -15.86
C LYS A 143 4.94 -13.43 -15.39
N ILE A 144 5.18 -13.50 -14.08
CA ILE A 144 6.19 -14.41 -13.54
C ILE A 144 5.50 -15.77 -13.39
N LEU A 145 5.99 -16.76 -14.14
CA LEU A 145 5.60 -18.17 -14.03
C LEU A 145 6.51 -18.88 -13.03
#